data_AF-A0A8G2CNG0-F1
#
_entry.id   AF-A0A8G2CNG0-F1
#
_cell.length_a   1.000
_cell.length_b   1.000
_cell.length_c   1.000
_cell.angle_alpha   90.00
_cell.angle_beta   90.00
_cell.angle_gamma   90.00
#
_symmetry.space_group_name_H-M   'P 1'
#
loop_
_entity.id
_entity.type
_entity.pdbx_description
1 polymer ?
#
loop_
_entity_poly.entity_id
_entity_poly.type
_entity_poly.pdbx_seq_one_letter_code
_entity_poly.pdbx_strand_id
1 'polypeptide(L)'
;MYRFLVRRPGVRISLLTLLNHEVLAAAREHRVDLWLGLAPASHGGVRVERLCQSDLVCIMPPDDQLTMVDRVTIPALAPFR
;
A
#
# COMPACT_ATOMS: atom_id res chain seq x y z
N MET A 1 0.76 -12.33 9.65
CA MET A 1 -0.60 -12.74 10.09
C MET A 1 -0.59 -13.89 11.10
N TYR A 2 0.09 -15.01 10.79
CA TYR A 2 0.14 -16.20 11.67
C TYR A 2 0.53 -15.90 13.13
N ARG A 3 1.62 -15.13 13.34
CA ARG A 3 2.07 -14.74 14.69
C ARG A 3 1.04 -13.93 15.50
N PHE A 4 0.19 -13.13 14.84
CA PHE A 4 -0.83 -12.33 15.53
C PHE A 4 -1.99 -13.21 16.01
N LEU A 5 -2.49 -14.10 15.15
CA LEU A 5 -3.58 -15.01 15.49
C LEU A 5 -3.18 -16.00 16.60
N VAL A 6 -1.92 -16.45 16.61
CA VAL A 6 -1.38 -17.28 17.71
C VAL A 6 -1.43 -16.54 19.04
N ARG A 7 -1.13 -15.24 19.06
CA ARG A 7 -1.16 -14.41 20.28
C ARG A 7 -2.56 -13.96 20.67
N ARG A 8 -3.54 -14.04 19.76
CA ARG A 8 -4.91 -13.56 19.94
C ARG A 8 -5.91 -14.63 19.48
N PRO A 9 -5.96 -15.79 20.16
CA PRO A 9 -6.93 -16.84 19.83
C PRO A 9 -8.35 -16.30 20.02
N GLY A 10 -9.20 -16.48 19.00
CA GLY A 10 -10.60 -16.01 19.00
C GLY A 10 -10.85 -14.75 18.17
N VAL A 11 -9.80 -14.00 17.81
CA VAL A 11 -9.96 -12.90 16.85
C VAL A 11 -10.13 -13.46 15.44
N ARG A 12 -11.18 -13.06 14.74
CA ARG A 12 -11.38 -13.33 13.31
C ARG A 12 -10.91 -12.12 12.51
N ILE A 13 -10.14 -12.37 11.46
CA ILE A 13 -9.63 -11.33 10.56
C ILE A 13 -10.22 -11.59 9.17
N SER A 14 -10.93 -10.61 8.64
CA SER A 14 -11.37 -10.58 7.25
C SER A 14 -10.52 -9.57 6.50
N LEU A 15 -9.97 -9.97 5.34
CA LEU A 15 -9.19 -9.08 4.48
C LEU A 15 -10.04 -8.65 3.29
N LEU A 16 -10.13 -7.35 3.07
CA LEU A 16 -10.77 -6.75 1.91
C LEU A 16 -9.73 -5.97 1.13
N THR A 17 -9.71 -6.16 -0.19
CA THR A 17 -8.90 -5.34 -1.10
C THR A 17 -9.84 -4.33 -1.74
N LEU A 18 -9.56 -3.04 -1.52
CA LEU A 18 -10.36 -1.92 -1.99
C LEU A 18 -9.44 -0.90 -2.66
N LEU A 19 -9.98 -0.15 -3.62
CA LEU A 19 -9.31 1.02 -4.17
C LEU A 19 -9.30 2.15 -3.13
N ASN A 20 -8.30 3.04 -3.20
CA ASN A 20 -8.16 4.14 -2.23
C ASN A 20 -9.43 4.97 -2.03
N HIS A 21 -10.19 5.23 -3.10
CA HIS A 21 -11.42 6.02 -3.02
C HIS A 21 -12.59 5.24 -2.37
N GLU A 22 -12.57 3.91 -2.42
CA GLU A 22 -13.59 3.04 -1.84
C GLU A 22 -13.38 2.84 -0.33
N VAL A 23 -12.11 2.91 0.13
CA VAL A 23 -11.76 2.72 1.54
C VAL A 23 -12.48 3.71 2.45
N LEU A 24 -12.58 4.98 2.03
CA LEU A 24 -13.28 6.01 2.81
C LEU A 24 -14.77 5.73 2.93
N ALA A 25 -15.42 5.28 1.85
CA ALA A 25 -16.82 4.89 1.89
C ALA A 25 -17.01 3.66 2.80
N ALA A 26 -16.16 2.65 2.67
CA ALA A 26 -16.20 1.46 3.51
C ALA A 26 -16.00 1.78 5.01
N ALA A 27 -15.12 2.72 5.34
CA ALA A 27 -14.92 3.17 6.73
C ALA A 27 -16.16 3.90 7.27
N ARG A 28 -16.77 4.79 6.46
CA ARG A 28 -17.99 5.52 6.83
C ARG A 28 -19.20 4.60 7.00
N GLU A 29 -19.28 3.54 6.22
CA GLU A 29 -20.33 2.52 6.27
C GLU A 29 -20.04 1.42 7.31
N HIS A 30 -18.98 1.56 8.11
CA HIS A 30 -18.55 0.56 9.10
C HIS A 30 -18.31 -0.84 8.51
N ARG A 31 -17.93 -0.92 7.22
CA ARG A 31 -17.55 -2.17 6.56
C ARG A 31 -16.09 -2.55 6.81
N VAL A 32 -15.27 -1.61 7.29
CA VAL A 32 -13.89 -1.84 7.71
C VAL A 32 -13.59 -1.09 9.01
N ASP A 33 -12.87 -1.76 9.92
CA ASP A 33 -12.42 -1.17 11.18
C ASP A 33 -11.03 -0.52 11.07
N LEU A 34 -10.21 -1.04 10.14
CA LEU A 34 -8.83 -0.67 9.92
C LEU A 34 -8.53 -0.70 8.42
N TRP A 35 -7.72 0.23 7.93
CA TRP A 35 -7.18 0.17 6.59
C TRP A 35 -5.68 0.43 6.59
N LEU A 36 -5.00 -0.12 5.58
CA LEU A 36 -3.61 0.18 5.27
C LEU A 36 -3.59 0.86 3.90
N GLY A 37 -3.05 2.07 3.85
CA GLY A 37 -2.99 2.87 2.63
C GLY A 37 -1.65 3.58 2.50
N LEU A 38 -1.28 3.91 1.26
CA LEU A 38 -0.01 4.57 0.95
C LEU A 38 -0.02 6.08 1.22
N ALA A 39 -1.19 6.71 1.13
CA ALA A 39 -1.36 8.13 1.37
C ALA A 39 -2.27 8.36 2.59
N PRO A 40 -1.98 9.38 3.43
CA PRO A 40 -2.88 9.74 4.51
C PRO A 40 -4.21 10.19 3.91
N ALA A 41 -5.30 9.55 4.34
CA ALA A 41 -6.63 10.06 4.05
C ALA A 41 -6.96 11.13 5.09
N SER A 42 -7.28 12.35 4.64
CA SER A 42 -7.79 13.39 5.53
C SER A 42 -9.30 13.20 5.66
N HIS A 43 -9.75 12.64 6.78
CA HIS A 43 -11.17 12.49 7.08
C HIS A 43 -11.45 12.72 8.57
N GLY A 44 -12.56 13.40 8.86
CA GLY A 44 -13.01 13.59 10.24
C GLY A 44 -13.33 12.25 10.90
N GLY A 45 -12.92 12.09 12.16
CA GLY A 45 -13.18 10.86 12.94
C GLY A 45 -12.19 9.72 12.70
N VAL A 46 -11.15 9.93 11.89
CA VAL A 46 -10.10 8.95 11.65
C VAL A 46 -8.81 9.38 12.35
N ARG A 47 -8.17 8.44 13.05
CA ARG A 47 -6.79 8.56 13.47
C ARG A 47 -5.86 7.93 12.42
N VAL A 48 -4.87 8.68 11.97
CA VAL A 48 -3.85 8.20 11.04
C VAL A 48 -2.57 7.91 11.81
N GLU A 49 -1.96 6.74 11.57
CA GLU A 49 -0.68 6.35 12.17
C GLU A 49 0.26 5.82 11.10
N ARG A 50 1.53 6.27 11.14
CA ARG A 50 2.56 5.81 10.22
C ARG A 50 3.08 4.44 10.68
N LEU A 51 2.79 3.40 9.91
CA LEU A 51 3.24 2.04 10.21
C LEU A 51 4.66 1.76 9.69
N CYS A 52 4.91 2.10 8.42
CA CYS A 52 6.19 1.87 7.76
C CYS A 52 6.35 2.83 6.57
N GLN A 53 7.51 2.76 5.91
CA GLN A 53 7.76 3.39 4.62
C GLN A 53 8.07 2.29 3.60
N SER A 54 7.61 2.48 2.38
CA SER A 54 8.00 1.67 1.23
C SER A 54 8.55 2.60 0.17
N ASP A 55 9.66 2.19 -0.44
CA ASP A 55 10.24 2.93 -1.55
C ASP A 55 9.59 2.45 -2.86
N LEU A 56 9.32 3.39 -3.77
CA LEU A 56 8.89 3.06 -5.12
C LEU A 56 10.12 2.65 -5.94
N VAL A 57 10.06 1.47 -6.54
CA VAL A 57 11.15 0.91 -7.34
C VAL A 57 10.67 0.66 -8.77
N CYS A 58 11.57 0.84 -9.74
CA CYS A 58 11.32 0.42 -11.11
C CYS A 58 11.68 -1.07 -11.23
N ILE A 59 10.75 -1.87 -11.73
CA ILE A 59 10.99 -3.28 -12.07
C ILE A 59 11.02 -3.36 -13.59
N MET A 60 12.10 -3.91 -14.15
CA MET A 60 12.34 -4.00 -15.58
C MET A 60 12.84 -5.39 -15.97
N PRO A 61 12.61 -5.82 -17.23
CA PRO A 61 13.19 -7.05 -17.76
C PRO A 61 14.72 -7.03 -17.62
N PRO A 62 15.37 -8.18 -17.38
CA PRO A 62 16.82 -8.23 -17.17
C PRO A 62 17.61 -7.71 -18.37
N ASP A 63 17.07 -7.84 -19.58
CA ASP A 63 17.74 -7.50 -20.84
C ASP A 63 17.50 -6.04 -21.29
N ASP A 64 16.84 -5.22 -20.48
CA ASP A 64 16.61 -3.80 -20.80
C ASP A 64 17.91 -2.98 -20.69
N GLN A 65 18.15 -2.04 -21.61
CA GLN A 65 19.37 -1.22 -21.58
C GLN A 65 19.54 -0.43 -20.28
N LEU A 66 18.44 -0.09 -19.60
CA LEU A 66 18.47 0.60 -18.33
C LEU A 66 18.91 -0.28 -17.15
N THR A 67 18.99 -1.60 -17.30
CA THR A 67 19.59 -2.47 -16.27
C THR A 67 21.12 -2.36 -16.21
N MET A 68 21.73 -1.81 -17.27
CA MET A 68 23.19 -1.66 -17.39
C MET A 68 23.71 -0.36 -16.79
N VAL A 69 22.84 0.53 -16.29
CA VAL A 69 23.24 1.81 -15.69
C VAL A 69 23.06 1.79 -14.18
N ASP A 70 24.02 2.36 -13.46
CA ASP A 70 24.01 2.39 -11.98
C ASP A 70 22.87 3.25 -11.40
N ARG A 71 22.32 4.18 -12.20
CA ARG A 71 21.24 5.08 -11.79
C ARG A 71 20.28 5.35 -12.94
N VAL A 72 19.00 5.13 -12.69
CA VAL A 72 17.91 5.51 -13.58
C VAL A 72 17.32 6.84 -13.10
N THR A 73 17.20 7.81 -14.01
CA THR A 73 16.58 9.11 -13.73
C THR A 73 15.13 9.14 -14.24
N ILE A 74 14.28 10.01 -13.70
CA ILE A 74 12.89 10.15 -14.16
C ILE A 74 12.78 10.39 -15.69
N PRO A 75 13.61 11.24 -16.33
CA PRO A 75 13.59 11.39 -17.78
C PRO A 75 13.89 10.10 -18.55
N ALA A 76 14.76 9.23 -18.03
CA ALA A 76 15.08 7.95 -18.67
C ALA A 76 13.90 6.98 -18.70
N LEU A 77 12.89 7.18 -17.82
CA LEU A 77 11.67 6.39 -17.76
C LEU A 77 10.58 6.89 -18.73
N ALA A 78 10.77 8.02 -19.41
CA ALA A 78 9.77 8.60 -20.32
C ALA A 78 9.25 7.62 -21.40
N PRO A 79 10.06 6.71 -21.97
CA PRO A 79 9.59 5.76 -22.98
C PRO A 79 8.59 4.71 -22.46
N PHE A 80 8.47 4.52 -21.14
CA PHE A 80 7.63 3.49 -20.51
C PHE A 80 6.29 4.03 -19.98
N ARG A 81 5.94 5.28 -20.32
CA ARG A 81 4.69 5.91 -19.91
C ARG A 81 3.54 5.64 -20.87
#